data_AF-A0A951U9P5-F1
#
_entry.id   AF-A0A951U9P5-F1
#
_cell.length_a   1.000
_cell.length_b   1.000
_cell.length_c   1.000
_cell.angle_alpha   90.00
_cell.angle_beta   90.00
_cell.angle_gamma   90.00
#
_symmetry.space_group_name_H-M   'P 1'
#
loop_
_entity.id
_entity.type
_entity.pdbx_description
1 polymer ?
#
loop_
_entity_poly.entity_id
_entity_poly.type
_entity_poly.pdbx_seq_one_letter_code
_entity_poly.pdbx_strand_id
1 'polypeptide(L)'
;MLTLIRQIFLWLRSGSLKLLTFGGVLLLIWGTLSPVGTLVWWLEQEVESLGFQKKRPKPLPTKNSSKPEASSINCYIVFLPGVGDFSGNQLTPGEEFFLDRLVQLHPNCAAVSDVFPYSAANESLGGRRVLAPLWRFANQAEGWLEMADVLIKIRNLWRFAISVDERYGSIYNQGIATAIIDRMNAAHPIPLSPEQPLKIILIGTSGGAQVALGATPYLDRWLDTQIIVISVGGVFAGSDGFNAADHIYHLHGRRDWIEDIGKIVFPSRWLWTVGSPINQARRQGDYTVVTTGSHEHDGARGYFGENLAAKGVTYVELTVQEVNQLPVWSVQK
;
A
#
# COMPACT_ATOMS: atom_id res chain seq x y z
N MET A 1 -42.11 -12.85 20.10
CA MET A 1 -41.54 -13.68 19.01
C MET A 1 -42.25 -13.46 17.67
N LEU A 2 -43.57 -13.64 17.57
CA LEU A 2 -44.31 -13.44 16.31
C LEU A 2 -44.22 -12.01 15.73
N THR A 3 -44.17 -10.98 16.58
CA THR A 3 -44.01 -9.57 16.18
C THR A 3 -42.65 -9.26 15.59
N LEU A 4 -41.57 -9.85 16.14
CA LEU A 4 -40.20 -9.72 15.63
C LEU A 4 -40.06 -10.42 14.27
N ILE A 5 -40.62 -11.62 14.14
CA ILE A 5 -40.63 -12.40 12.89
C ILE A 5 -41.45 -11.67 11.81
N ARG A 6 -42.57 -11.04 12.17
CA ARG A 6 -43.40 -10.25 11.24
C ARG A 6 -42.72 -8.94 10.83
N GLN A 7 -41.98 -8.28 11.72
CA GLN A 7 -41.15 -7.12 11.38
C GLN A 7 -39.98 -7.50 10.47
N ILE A 8 -39.32 -8.63 10.71
CA ILE A 8 -38.29 -9.18 9.82
C ILE A 8 -38.88 -9.52 8.45
N PHE A 9 -40.08 -10.12 8.39
CA PHE A 9 -40.77 -10.42 7.13
C PHE A 9 -41.22 -9.17 6.36
N LEU A 10 -41.67 -8.12 7.05
CA LEU A 10 -42.02 -6.84 6.45
C LEU A 10 -40.78 -6.07 5.98
N TRP A 11 -39.68 -6.16 6.73
CA TRP A 11 -38.37 -5.66 6.33
C TRP A 11 -37.84 -6.40 5.10
N LEU A 12 -37.98 -7.73 5.04
CA LEU A 12 -37.66 -8.56 3.87
C LEU A 12 -38.53 -8.26 2.63
N ARG A 13 -39.74 -7.72 2.83
CA ARG A 13 -40.66 -7.36 1.73
C ARG A 13 -40.59 -5.89 1.32
N SER A 14 -39.78 -5.09 2.04
CA SER A 14 -39.70 -3.63 1.88
C SER A 14 -38.76 -3.21 0.74
N GLY A 15 -38.95 -1.98 0.24
CA GLY A 15 -38.08 -1.39 -0.77
C GLY A 15 -36.60 -1.32 -0.34
N SER A 16 -36.31 -1.23 0.96
CA SER A 16 -34.94 -1.20 1.47
C SER A 16 -34.19 -2.52 1.30
N LEU A 17 -34.84 -3.69 1.45
CA LEU A 17 -34.16 -4.95 1.13
C LEU A 17 -33.84 -5.03 -0.37
N LYS A 18 -34.77 -4.61 -1.23
CA LYS A 18 -34.53 -4.58 -2.69
C LYS A 18 -33.35 -3.67 -3.05
N LEU A 19 -33.27 -2.48 -2.44
CA LEU A 19 -32.14 -1.57 -2.60
C LEU A 19 -30.83 -2.17 -2.09
N LEU A 20 -30.82 -2.82 -0.92
CA LEU A 20 -29.63 -3.49 -0.38
C LEU A 20 -29.17 -4.65 -1.28
N THR A 21 -30.11 -5.48 -1.76
CA THR A 21 -29.79 -6.57 -2.69
C THR A 21 -29.26 -6.04 -4.02
N PHE A 22 -29.86 -4.96 -4.54
CA PHE A 22 -29.40 -4.33 -5.77
C PHE A 22 -28.00 -3.72 -5.61
N GLY A 23 -27.76 -3.00 -4.51
CA GLY A 23 -26.44 -2.49 -4.16
C GLY A 23 -25.39 -3.61 -3.99
N GLY A 24 -25.75 -4.71 -3.33
CA GLY A 24 -24.90 -5.89 -3.20
C GLY A 24 -24.56 -6.54 -4.53
N VAL A 25 -25.53 -6.70 -5.44
CA VAL A 25 -25.29 -7.22 -6.79
C VAL A 25 -24.38 -6.28 -7.59
N LEU A 26 -24.59 -4.96 -7.52
CA LEU A 26 -23.70 -3.99 -8.16
C LEU A 26 -22.27 -4.07 -7.63
N LEU A 27 -22.09 -4.23 -6.31
CA LEU A 27 -20.78 -4.43 -5.71
C LEU A 27 -20.11 -5.73 -6.21
N LEU A 28 -20.84 -6.84 -6.32
CA LEU A 28 -20.32 -8.10 -6.84
C LEU A 28 -19.92 -8.00 -8.32
N ILE A 29 -20.74 -7.34 -9.15
CA ILE A 29 -20.42 -7.08 -10.55
C ILE A 29 -19.15 -6.22 -10.64
N TRP A 30 -19.06 -5.16 -9.85
CA TRP A 30 -17.89 -4.29 -9.83
C TRP A 30 -16.64 -5.05 -9.37
N GLY A 31 -16.74 -5.87 -8.32
CA GLY A 31 -15.65 -6.72 -7.87
C GLY A 31 -15.16 -7.68 -8.95
N THR A 32 -16.08 -8.33 -9.66
CA THR A 32 -15.78 -9.24 -10.77
C THR A 32 -15.07 -8.52 -11.92
N LEU A 33 -15.45 -7.27 -12.21
CA LEU A 33 -14.84 -6.46 -13.25
C LEU A 33 -13.57 -5.72 -12.81
N SER A 34 -13.27 -5.69 -11.50
CA SER A 34 -12.14 -4.94 -10.96
C SER A 34 -10.76 -5.37 -11.50
N PRO A 35 -10.49 -6.68 -11.78
CA PRO A 35 -9.20 -7.12 -12.33
C PRO A 35 -9.02 -6.74 -13.80
N VAL A 36 -10.09 -6.43 -14.54
CA VAL A 36 -10.02 -6.15 -16.00
C VAL A 36 -9.02 -5.04 -16.31
N GLY A 37 -9.00 -3.97 -15.53
CA GLY A 37 -8.04 -2.88 -15.75
C GLY A 37 -6.58 -3.29 -15.56
N THR A 38 -6.30 -4.23 -14.65
CA THR A 38 -4.96 -4.79 -14.44
C THR A 38 -4.54 -5.70 -15.59
N LEU A 39 -5.48 -6.52 -16.09
CA LEU A 39 -5.24 -7.40 -17.23
C LEU A 39 -5.01 -6.61 -18.52
N VAL A 40 -5.79 -5.55 -18.76
CA VAL A 40 -5.62 -4.68 -19.95
C VAL A 40 -4.25 -4.00 -19.92
N TRP A 41 -3.84 -3.43 -18.78
CA TRP A 41 -2.51 -2.84 -18.64
C TRP A 41 -1.40 -3.86 -18.91
N TRP A 42 -1.51 -5.07 -18.35
CA TRP A 42 -0.53 -6.13 -18.57
C TRP A 42 -0.43 -6.54 -20.03
N LEU A 43 -1.58 -6.68 -20.72
CA LEU A 43 -1.62 -6.95 -22.15
C LEU A 43 -0.99 -5.81 -22.97
N GLU A 44 -1.22 -4.54 -22.60
CA GLU A 44 -0.57 -3.40 -23.25
C GLU A 44 0.96 -3.46 -23.09
N GLN A 45 1.44 -3.80 -21.89
CA GLN A 45 2.87 -3.95 -21.59
C GLN A 45 3.50 -5.12 -22.38
N GLU A 46 2.83 -6.27 -22.46
CA GLU A 46 3.31 -7.41 -23.25
C GLU A 46 3.35 -7.08 -24.74
N VAL A 47 2.30 -6.45 -25.28
CA VAL A 47 2.24 -6.01 -26.68
C VAL A 47 3.32 -4.97 -26.99
N GLU A 48 3.64 -4.08 -26.05
CA GLU A 48 4.79 -3.16 -26.16
C GLU A 48 6.12 -3.93 -26.16
N SER A 49 6.30 -4.92 -25.27
CA SER A 49 7.52 -5.74 -25.19
C SER A 49 7.75 -6.64 -26.41
N LEU A 50 6.66 -7.07 -27.06
CA LEU A 50 6.66 -7.85 -28.29
C LEU A 50 6.81 -6.97 -29.55
N GLY A 51 6.98 -5.65 -29.40
CA GLY A 51 7.34 -4.73 -30.48
C GLY A 51 6.18 -4.33 -31.41
N PHE A 52 4.93 -4.63 -31.05
CA PHE A 52 3.76 -4.30 -31.86
C PHE A 52 3.32 -2.82 -31.75
N GLN A 53 3.84 -2.08 -30.77
CA GLN A 53 3.66 -0.63 -30.61
C GLN A 53 5.02 0.05 -30.51
N LYS A 54 5.52 0.63 -31.61
CA LYS A 54 6.71 1.51 -31.61
C LYS A 54 6.39 2.84 -30.93
N LYS A 55 6.48 2.92 -29.60
CA LYS A 55 6.75 4.22 -28.97
C LYS A 55 8.18 4.63 -29.33
N ARG A 56 8.36 5.87 -29.79
CA ARG A 56 9.69 6.46 -30.02
C ARG A 56 10.49 6.28 -28.72
N PRO A 57 11.72 5.76 -28.76
CA PRO A 57 12.55 5.65 -27.57
C PRO A 57 12.64 7.05 -26.93
N LYS A 58 12.25 7.15 -25.65
CA LYS A 58 12.64 8.32 -24.85
C LYS A 58 14.16 8.38 -24.94
N PRO A 59 14.75 9.53 -25.33
CA PRO A 59 16.19 9.64 -25.41
C PRO A 59 16.77 9.24 -24.04
N LEU A 60 17.66 8.24 -24.07
CA LEU A 60 18.53 7.93 -22.93
C LEU A 60 19.14 9.26 -22.46
N PRO A 61 19.14 9.56 -21.15
CA PRO A 61 19.72 10.79 -20.66
C PRO A 61 21.16 10.88 -21.14
N THR A 62 21.42 11.92 -21.91
CA THR A 62 22.74 12.27 -22.42
C THR A 62 23.70 12.38 -21.25
N LYS A 63 24.87 11.77 -21.41
CA LYS A 63 25.99 11.73 -20.47
C LYS A 63 26.45 13.16 -20.13
N ASN A 64 25.77 13.83 -19.21
CA ASN A 64 26.23 15.07 -18.62
C ASN A 64 27.06 14.72 -17.39
N SER A 65 28.36 14.61 -17.63
CA SER A 65 29.41 14.60 -16.63
C SER A 65 29.45 15.96 -15.93
N SER A 66 28.57 16.14 -14.95
CA SER A 66 28.78 17.09 -13.87
C SER A 66 28.55 16.29 -12.60
N LYS A 67 29.63 15.87 -11.92
CA LYS A 67 29.56 15.32 -10.56
C LYS A 67 28.93 16.40 -9.67
N PRO A 68 27.74 16.21 -9.08
CA PRO A 68 27.56 16.66 -7.71
C PRO A 68 28.36 15.67 -6.84
N GLU A 69 28.96 16.14 -5.75
CA GLU A 69 29.28 15.26 -4.62
C GLU A 69 27.93 14.76 -4.05
N ALA A 70 27.31 13.81 -4.74
CA ALA A 70 26.11 13.15 -4.27
C ALA A 70 26.58 12.16 -3.22
N SER A 71 26.25 12.44 -1.95
CA SER A 71 26.18 11.40 -0.93
C SER A 71 25.50 10.18 -1.55
N SER A 72 26.19 9.04 -1.58
CA SER A 72 25.69 7.84 -2.25
C SER A 72 24.45 7.32 -1.52
N ILE A 73 23.26 7.80 -1.91
CA ILE A 73 21.99 7.27 -1.41
C ILE A 73 21.90 5.81 -1.85
N ASN A 74 21.98 4.91 -0.88
CA ASN A 74 21.84 3.47 -1.03
C ASN A 74 20.63 2.93 -0.24
N CYS A 75 19.73 3.82 0.18
CA CYS A 75 18.54 3.53 0.95
C CYS A 75 17.33 4.26 0.37
N TYR A 76 16.21 3.55 0.22
CA TYR A 76 14.93 4.13 -0.21
C TYR A 76 13.85 3.81 0.82
N ILE A 77 13.15 4.85 1.28
CA ILE A 77 11.96 4.73 2.11
C ILE A 77 10.76 4.89 1.19
N VAL A 78 10.10 3.79 0.85
CA VAL A 78 8.94 3.78 -0.03
C VAL A 78 7.67 3.75 0.81
N PHE A 79 6.85 4.80 0.72
CA PHE A 79 5.61 4.90 1.46
C PHE A 79 4.42 4.49 0.58
N LEU A 80 3.63 3.52 1.06
CA LEU A 80 2.47 2.96 0.37
C LEU A 80 1.20 3.27 1.18
N PRO A 81 0.43 4.30 0.76
CA PRO A 81 -0.75 4.75 1.48
C PRO A 81 -1.87 3.72 1.59
N GLY A 82 -2.80 3.98 2.51
CA GLY A 82 -3.91 3.09 2.86
C GLY A 82 -5.03 3.15 1.84
N VAL A 83 -6.01 2.25 1.96
CA VAL A 83 -7.16 2.20 1.02
C VAL A 83 -8.03 3.45 1.06
N GLY A 84 -7.85 4.32 2.06
CA GLY A 84 -8.48 5.62 2.16
C GLY A 84 -7.92 6.68 1.21
N ASP A 85 -6.74 6.46 0.63
CA ASP A 85 -6.04 7.52 -0.11
C ASP A 85 -6.42 7.60 -1.59
N PHE A 86 -6.55 8.83 -2.06
CA PHE A 86 -7.21 9.16 -3.32
C PHE A 86 -6.25 9.21 -4.52
N SER A 87 -4.94 9.37 -4.29
CA SER A 87 -3.91 9.35 -5.33
C SER A 87 -2.52 9.15 -4.74
N GLY A 88 -1.54 8.74 -5.57
CA GLY A 88 -0.14 8.63 -5.13
C GLY A 88 0.50 9.96 -4.72
N ASN A 89 -0.10 11.11 -5.06
CA ASN A 89 0.49 12.43 -4.81
C ASN A 89 -0.21 13.21 -3.68
N GLN A 90 -1.07 12.55 -2.90
CA GLN A 90 -1.83 13.19 -1.82
C GLN A 90 -1.67 12.37 -0.56
N LEU A 91 -0.56 12.58 0.13
CA LEU A 91 -0.42 12.18 1.53
C LEU A 91 -1.30 13.09 2.39
N THR A 92 -1.83 12.55 3.47
CA THR A 92 -2.42 13.37 4.53
C THR A 92 -1.31 14.20 5.21
N PRO A 93 -1.64 15.33 5.87
CA PRO A 93 -0.65 16.14 6.60
C PRO A 93 0.19 15.32 7.60
N GLY A 94 -0.44 14.34 8.27
CA GLY A 94 0.26 13.44 9.18
C GLY A 94 1.21 12.45 8.48
N GLU A 95 0.84 11.93 7.32
CA GLU A 95 1.72 11.04 6.54
C GLU A 95 2.90 11.79 5.94
N GLU A 96 2.67 13.02 5.46
CA GLU A 96 3.73 13.92 5.00
C GLU A 96 4.68 14.25 6.15
N PHE A 97 4.16 14.66 7.31
CA PHE A 97 4.96 14.89 8.52
C PHE A 97 5.78 13.66 8.91
N PHE A 98 5.17 12.46 8.90
CA PHE A 98 5.83 11.21 9.23
C PHE A 98 7.02 10.94 8.29
N LEU A 99 6.79 11.04 6.98
CA LEU A 99 7.82 10.73 5.98
C LEU A 99 8.95 11.76 5.98
N ASP A 100 8.61 13.05 6.03
CA ASP A 100 9.58 14.14 6.12
C ASP A 100 10.44 13.98 7.36
N ARG A 101 9.84 13.62 8.49
CA ARG A 101 10.58 13.44 9.73
C ARG A 101 11.53 12.25 9.67
N LEU A 102 11.14 11.14 9.03
CA LEU A 102 12.04 10.00 8.84
C LEU A 102 13.23 10.34 7.95
N VAL A 103 13.03 11.07 6.84
CA VAL A 103 14.13 11.50 5.97
C VAL A 103 15.07 12.46 6.69
N GLN A 104 14.54 13.37 7.51
CA GLN A 104 15.37 14.25 8.34
C GLN A 104 16.24 13.48 9.34
N LEU A 105 15.72 12.37 9.90
CA LEU A 105 16.46 11.50 10.83
C LEU A 105 17.45 10.59 10.10
N HIS A 106 17.19 10.27 8.83
CA HIS A 106 18.00 9.37 8.00
C HIS A 106 18.36 10.00 6.64
N PRO A 107 19.27 10.99 6.60
CA PRO A 107 19.60 11.74 5.40
C PRO A 107 20.25 10.92 4.27
N ASN A 108 20.67 9.69 4.56
CA ASN A 108 21.23 8.76 3.58
C ASN A 108 20.14 7.98 2.80
N CYS A 109 18.86 8.17 3.17
CA CYS A 109 17.71 7.55 2.52
C CYS A 109 16.93 8.56 1.69
N ALA A 110 16.50 8.16 0.48
CA ALA A 110 15.55 8.93 -0.32
C ALA A 110 14.11 8.49 -0.01
N ALA A 111 13.22 9.45 0.21
CA ALA A 111 11.78 9.17 0.28
C ALA A 111 11.17 8.98 -1.11
N VAL A 112 10.27 8.00 -1.20
CA VAL A 112 9.47 7.69 -2.39
C VAL A 112 8.01 7.62 -1.96
N SER A 113 7.28 8.72 -2.08
CA SER A 113 5.87 8.84 -1.68
C SER A 113 4.88 8.75 -2.83
N ASP A 114 5.33 8.89 -4.07
CA ASP A 114 4.48 9.00 -5.27
C ASP A 114 4.21 7.66 -5.97
N VAL A 115 4.21 6.58 -5.19
CA VAL A 115 3.73 5.26 -5.64
C VAL A 115 2.28 5.15 -5.27
N PHE A 116 1.39 5.03 -6.26
CA PHE A 116 -0.01 4.77 -6.00
C PHE A 116 -0.25 3.25 -5.89
N PRO A 117 -0.40 2.68 -4.68
CA PRO A 117 -0.53 1.23 -4.46
C PRO A 117 -1.76 0.61 -5.12
N TYR A 118 -2.68 1.43 -5.65
CA TYR A 118 -3.97 1.03 -6.22
C TYR A 118 -4.07 1.17 -7.75
N SER A 119 -2.92 1.35 -8.43
CA SER A 119 -2.79 1.42 -9.88
C SER A 119 -1.49 0.78 -10.36
N ALA A 120 -1.58 -0.37 -11.04
CA ALA A 120 -0.43 -1.05 -11.66
C ALA A 120 0.30 -0.17 -12.69
N ALA A 121 -0.41 0.78 -13.33
CA ALA A 121 0.17 1.74 -14.26
C ALA A 121 0.75 2.99 -13.56
N ASN A 122 0.69 3.06 -12.23
CA ASN A 122 1.00 4.23 -11.41
C ASN A 122 0.35 5.57 -11.84
N GLU A 123 -0.72 5.51 -12.64
CA GLU A 123 -1.48 6.71 -13.00
C GLU A 123 -2.46 7.08 -11.88
N SER A 124 -2.43 8.34 -11.47
CA SER A 124 -3.44 8.93 -10.59
C SER A 124 -4.81 8.94 -11.28
N LEU A 125 -5.88 9.08 -10.51
CA LEU A 125 -7.26 9.15 -11.01
C LEU A 125 -7.51 10.22 -12.10
N GLY A 126 -6.61 11.20 -12.24
CA GLY A 126 -6.63 12.24 -13.28
C GLY A 126 -5.89 11.89 -14.59
N GLY A 127 -5.29 10.69 -14.71
CA GLY A 127 -4.59 10.20 -15.90
C GLY A 127 -5.52 9.82 -17.06
N ARG A 128 -4.96 9.29 -18.16
CA ARG A 128 -5.62 9.15 -19.50
C ARG A 128 -6.74 8.11 -19.54
N ARG A 129 -7.83 8.34 -18.80
CA ARG A 129 -9.07 7.57 -18.91
C ARG A 129 -10.19 8.47 -19.43
N VAL A 130 -11.06 7.90 -20.26
CA VAL A 130 -12.25 8.54 -20.87
C VAL A 130 -13.14 9.26 -19.83
N LEU A 131 -13.04 8.86 -18.54
CA LEU A 131 -13.83 9.40 -17.42
C LEU A 131 -13.03 10.33 -16.47
N ALA A 132 -11.78 10.68 -16.76
CA ALA A 132 -10.95 11.54 -15.90
C ALA A 132 -11.54 12.93 -15.57
N PRO A 133 -12.34 13.58 -16.44
CA PRO A 133 -13.03 14.83 -16.10
C PRO A 133 -14.10 14.64 -15.02
N LEU A 134 -14.82 13.51 -15.03
CA LEU A 134 -15.86 13.19 -14.06
C LEU A 134 -15.26 13.01 -12.66
N TRP A 135 -14.11 12.35 -12.57
CA TRP A 135 -13.40 12.15 -11.31
C TRP A 135 -12.80 13.45 -10.75
N ARG A 136 -12.27 14.34 -11.61
CA ARG A 136 -11.78 15.67 -11.18
C ARG A 136 -12.92 16.56 -10.67
N PHE A 137 -14.08 16.51 -11.32
CA PHE A 137 -15.28 17.25 -10.88
C PHE A 137 -15.83 16.72 -9.56
N ALA A 138 -15.87 15.39 -9.39
CA ALA A 138 -16.25 14.77 -8.12
C ALA A 138 -15.28 15.11 -6.97
N ASN A 139 -14.01 15.38 -7.28
CA ASN A 139 -13.00 15.74 -6.29
C ASN A 139 -13.05 17.22 -5.84
N GLN A 140 -13.75 18.09 -6.56
CA GLN A 140 -13.72 19.55 -6.33
C GLN A 140 -15.01 20.11 -5.70
N ALA A 141 -16.04 19.30 -5.49
CA ALA A 141 -17.31 19.78 -4.98
C ALA A 141 -17.62 19.26 -3.56
N GLU A 142 -18.08 20.16 -2.71
CA GLU A 142 -18.47 19.87 -1.33
C GLU A 142 -19.94 19.41 -1.25
N GLY A 143 -20.29 18.50 -0.32
CA GLY A 143 -21.66 18.00 -0.10
C GLY A 143 -21.87 16.55 -0.54
N TRP A 144 -22.96 16.25 -1.29
CA TRP A 144 -23.38 14.95 -1.89
C TRP A 144 -22.29 14.02 -2.47
N LEU A 145 -21.04 14.48 -2.55
CA LEU A 145 -19.82 13.81 -2.94
C LEU A 145 -19.10 13.04 -1.81
N GLU A 146 -19.61 13.03 -0.58
CA GLU A 146 -19.24 12.02 0.43
C GLU A 146 -19.40 10.58 -0.11
N MET A 147 -20.35 10.37 -1.03
CA MET A 147 -20.50 9.08 -1.72
C MET A 147 -19.34 8.78 -2.70
N ALA A 148 -18.68 9.79 -3.27
CA ALA A 148 -17.53 9.59 -4.15
C ALA A 148 -16.29 9.13 -3.36
N ASP A 149 -16.08 9.66 -2.15
CA ASP A 149 -15.08 9.17 -1.20
C ASP A 149 -15.32 7.68 -0.89
N VAL A 150 -16.56 7.32 -0.53
CA VAL A 150 -16.94 5.92 -0.30
C VAL A 150 -16.70 5.02 -1.52
N LEU A 151 -17.03 5.48 -2.73
CA LEU A 151 -16.78 4.72 -3.96
C LEU A 151 -15.29 4.50 -4.24
N ILE A 152 -14.44 5.47 -3.93
CA ILE A 152 -12.98 5.35 -4.08
C ILE A 152 -12.43 4.36 -3.05
N LYS A 153 -12.86 4.45 -1.79
CA LYS A 153 -12.51 3.46 -0.75
C LYS A 153 -12.91 2.04 -1.15
N ILE A 154 -14.10 1.85 -1.72
CA ILE A 154 -14.54 0.55 -2.24
C ILE A 154 -13.65 0.09 -3.40
N ARG A 155 -13.29 0.97 -4.34
CA ARG A 155 -12.36 0.64 -5.42
C ARG A 155 -10.99 0.22 -4.87
N ASN A 156 -10.43 0.96 -3.93
CA ASN A 156 -9.14 0.66 -3.33
C ASN A 156 -9.20 -0.66 -2.54
N LEU A 157 -10.33 -0.96 -1.88
CA LEU A 157 -10.59 -2.25 -1.25
C LEU A 157 -10.61 -3.40 -2.27
N TRP A 158 -11.17 -3.18 -3.47
CA TRP A 158 -11.07 -4.18 -4.56
C TRP A 158 -9.63 -4.39 -5.05
N ARG A 159 -8.81 -3.33 -5.09
CA ARG A 159 -7.39 -3.44 -5.45
C ARG A 159 -6.59 -4.20 -4.40
N PHE A 160 -6.87 -3.94 -3.12
CA PHE A 160 -6.39 -4.77 -2.02
C PHE A 160 -6.79 -6.24 -2.22
N ALA A 161 -8.07 -6.51 -2.51
CA ALA A 161 -8.55 -7.88 -2.74
C ALA A 161 -7.86 -8.56 -3.94
N ILE A 162 -7.60 -7.83 -5.02
CA ILE A 162 -6.83 -8.33 -6.17
C ILE A 162 -5.39 -8.68 -5.77
N SER A 163 -4.72 -7.83 -4.99
CA SER A 163 -3.34 -8.06 -4.54
C SER A 163 -3.21 -9.35 -3.72
N VAL A 164 -4.25 -9.70 -2.96
CA VAL A 164 -4.36 -10.95 -2.19
C VAL A 164 -4.69 -12.17 -3.07
N ASP A 165 -5.43 -11.99 -4.16
CA ASP A 165 -5.96 -13.10 -4.95
C ASP A 165 -4.86 -13.77 -5.79
N GLU A 166 -4.62 -15.07 -5.59
CA GLU A 166 -3.55 -15.79 -6.28
C GLU A 166 -3.63 -15.75 -7.82
N ARG A 167 -4.84 -15.57 -8.40
CA ARG A 167 -5.05 -15.59 -9.85
C ARG A 167 -4.66 -14.29 -10.53
N TYR A 168 -4.79 -13.17 -9.82
CA TYR A 168 -4.60 -11.82 -10.38
C TYR A 168 -3.51 -11.02 -9.66
N GLY A 169 -3.20 -11.39 -8.42
CA GLY A 169 -2.27 -10.73 -7.53
C GLY A 169 -0.85 -10.72 -8.08
N SER A 170 -0.41 -11.79 -8.74
CA SER A 170 0.92 -11.83 -9.35
C SER A 170 1.14 -10.72 -10.39
N ILE A 171 0.21 -10.55 -11.33
CA ILE A 171 0.25 -9.49 -12.34
C ILE A 171 0.16 -8.11 -11.68
N TYR A 172 -0.75 -7.98 -10.72
CA TYR A 172 -0.98 -6.72 -10.03
C TYR A 172 0.26 -6.25 -9.25
N ASN A 173 0.78 -7.13 -8.40
CA ASN A 173 1.92 -6.89 -7.52
C ASN A 173 3.20 -6.64 -8.32
N GLN A 174 3.36 -7.33 -9.46
CA GLN A 174 4.43 -7.04 -10.42
C GLN A 174 4.36 -5.61 -10.95
N GLY A 175 3.17 -5.15 -11.35
CA GLY A 175 2.98 -3.76 -11.81
C GLY A 175 3.28 -2.73 -10.74
N ILE A 176 2.92 -3.02 -9.49
CA ILE A 176 3.30 -2.16 -8.35
C ILE A 176 4.82 -2.15 -8.15
N ALA A 177 5.51 -3.28 -8.24
CA ALA A 177 6.97 -3.32 -8.13
C ALA A 177 7.65 -2.49 -9.23
N THR A 178 7.15 -2.55 -10.47
CA THR A 178 7.63 -1.67 -11.56
C THR A 178 7.42 -0.20 -11.23
N ALA A 179 6.24 0.15 -10.73
CA ALA A 179 5.93 1.51 -10.31
C ALA A 179 6.87 2.00 -9.20
N ILE A 180 7.19 1.14 -8.23
CA ILE A 180 8.15 1.44 -7.15
C ILE A 180 9.52 1.75 -7.74
N ILE A 181 10.04 0.92 -8.64
CA ILE A 181 11.35 1.12 -9.29
C ILE A 181 11.39 2.42 -10.08
N ASP A 182 10.35 2.70 -10.86
CA ASP A 182 10.26 3.93 -11.65
C ASP A 182 10.29 5.18 -10.76
N ARG A 183 9.60 5.14 -9.60
CA ARG A 183 9.58 6.24 -8.64
C ARG A 183 10.85 6.37 -7.81
N MET A 184 11.45 5.24 -7.42
CA MET A 184 12.79 5.23 -6.81
C MET A 184 13.79 5.92 -7.73
N ASN A 185 13.87 5.52 -9.00
CA ASN A 185 14.74 6.14 -9.99
C ASN A 185 14.46 7.64 -10.22
N ALA A 186 13.19 8.04 -10.15
CA ALA A 186 12.80 9.45 -10.27
C ALA A 186 13.21 10.29 -9.06
N ALA A 187 13.13 9.72 -7.84
CA ALA A 187 13.55 10.38 -6.60
C ALA A 187 15.07 10.48 -6.49
N HIS A 188 15.78 9.37 -6.75
CA HIS A 188 17.23 9.33 -6.84
C HIS A 188 17.64 8.17 -7.76
N PRO A 189 18.52 8.38 -8.76
CA PRO A 189 18.90 7.31 -9.68
C PRO A 189 19.42 6.07 -8.94
N ILE A 190 18.87 4.90 -9.28
CA ILE A 190 19.33 3.63 -8.72
C ILE A 190 20.73 3.33 -9.29
N PRO A 191 21.74 3.03 -8.44
CA PRO A 191 23.08 2.69 -8.90
C PRO A 191 23.06 1.41 -9.74
N LEU A 192 23.75 1.44 -10.90
CA LEU A 192 23.84 0.31 -11.83
C LEU A 192 24.67 -0.86 -11.31
N SER A 193 25.57 -0.61 -10.35
CA SER A 193 26.43 -1.60 -9.72
C SER A 193 26.78 -1.11 -8.32
N PRO A 194 25.88 -1.27 -7.35
CA PRO A 194 26.15 -0.82 -6.00
C PRO A 194 27.22 -1.72 -5.35
N GLU A 195 28.06 -1.15 -4.51
CA GLU A 195 29.08 -1.91 -3.75
C GLU A 195 28.46 -2.76 -2.63
N GLN A 196 27.23 -2.43 -2.22
CA GLN A 196 26.44 -3.12 -1.20
C GLN A 196 24.99 -3.26 -1.70
N PRO A 197 24.24 -4.29 -1.26
CA PRO A 197 22.83 -4.44 -1.61
C PRO A 197 22.05 -3.16 -1.30
N LEU A 198 21.15 -2.79 -2.21
CA LEU A 198 20.34 -1.59 -2.05
C LEU A 198 19.32 -1.81 -0.93
N LYS A 199 19.25 -0.89 0.03
CA LYS A 199 18.27 -0.99 1.11
C LYS A 199 16.92 -0.40 0.70
N ILE A 200 15.87 -1.21 0.72
CA ILE A 200 14.51 -0.77 0.44
C ILE A 200 13.66 -0.99 1.70
N ILE A 201 13.15 0.11 2.26
CA ILE A 201 12.23 0.11 3.39
C ILE A 201 10.83 0.40 2.85
N LEU A 202 10.02 -0.66 2.70
CA LEU A 202 8.64 -0.55 2.24
C LEU A 202 7.73 -0.29 3.46
N ILE A 203 7.22 0.93 3.60
CA ILE A 203 6.28 1.29 4.66
C ILE A 203 4.88 1.29 4.09
N GLY A 204 4.05 0.34 4.52
CA GLY A 204 2.66 0.22 4.06
C GLY A 204 1.67 0.40 5.21
N THR A 205 0.68 1.27 5.04
CA THR A 205 -0.40 1.46 6.02
C THR A 205 -1.69 0.76 5.59
N SER A 206 -2.44 0.19 6.54
CA SER A 206 -3.69 -0.52 6.27
C SER A 206 -3.54 -1.55 5.12
N GLY A 207 -4.39 -1.52 4.08
CA GLY A 207 -4.25 -2.37 2.89
C GLY A 207 -2.99 -2.12 2.05
N GLY A 208 -2.33 -0.96 2.20
CA GLY A 208 -1.03 -0.66 1.59
C GLY A 208 0.07 -1.61 2.05
N ALA A 209 -0.06 -2.18 3.27
CA ALA A 209 0.85 -3.21 3.76
C ALA A 209 0.79 -4.50 2.92
N GLN A 210 -0.41 -4.94 2.51
CA GLN A 210 -0.52 -6.08 1.60
C GLN A 210 0.11 -5.78 0.25
N VAL A 211 -0.08 -4.57 -0.27
CA VAL A 211 0.50 -4.16 -1.54
C VAL A 211 2.04 -4.13 -1.46
N ALA A 212 2.60 -3.64 -0.35
CA ALA A 212 4.03 -3.68 -0.07
C ALA A 212 4.58 -5.12 -0.05
N LEU A 213 3.91 -6.00 0.70
CA LEU A 213 4.26 -7.41 0.78
C LEU A 213 4.14 -8.11 -0.58
N GLY A 214 3.11 -7.78 -1.36
CA GLY A 214 2.91 -8.30 -2.71
C GLY A 214 4.05 -7.93 -3.67
N ALA A 215 4.53 -6.69 -3.62
CA ALA A 215 5.61 -6.21 -4.49
C ALA A 215 6.99 -6.78 -4.11
N THR A 216 7.18 -7.17 -2.85
CA THR A 216 8.47 -7.61 -2.27
C THR A 216 9.16 -8.71 -3.11
N PRO A 217 8.53 -9.83 -3.49
CA PRO A 217 9.19 -10.89 -4.25
C PRO A 217 9.60 -10.50 -5.68
N TYR A 218 9.08 -9.39 -6.20
CA TYR A 218 9.47 -8.88 -7.51
C TYR A 218 10.68 -7.97 -7.38
N LEU A 219 10.67 -7.08 -6.38
CA LEU A 219 11.81 -6.21 -6.08
C LEU A 219 13.05 -7.03 -5.75
N ASP A 220 12.91 -8.05 -4.88
CA ASP A 220 14.00 -8.97 -4.50
C ASP A 220 14.62 -9.71 -5.70
N ARG A 221 13.77 -10.15 -6.64
CA ARG A 221 14.26 -10.86 -7.85
C ARG A 221 14.88 -9.95 -8.89
N TRP A 222 14.49 -8.68 -8.94
CA TRP A 222 14.90 -7.76 -9.99
C TRP A 222 16.08 -6.89 -9.61
N LEU A 223 16.33 -6.72 -8.31
CA LEU A 223 17.35 -5.85 -7.77
C LEU A 223 18.15 -6.60 -6.69
N ASP A 224 19.46 -6.35 -6.62
CA ASP A 224 20.28 -6.80 -5.50
C ASP A 224 19.97 -5.91 -4.28
N THR A 225 19.07 -6.37 -3.41
CA THR A 225 18.45 -5.55 -2.36
C THR A 225 18.40 -6.23 -1.00
N GLN A 226 18.42 -5.41 0.05
CA GLN A 226 17.92 -5.75 1.37
C GLN A 226 16.54 -5.11 1.52
N ILE A 227 15.49 -5.91 1.65
CA ILE A 227 14.11 -5.44 1.74
C ILE A 227 13.56 -5.62 3.15
N ILE A 228 13.17 -4.50 3.74
CA ILE A 228 12.51 -4.45 5.04
C ILE A 228 11.10 -3.91 4.83
N VAL A 229 10.09 -4.62 5.34
CA VAL A 229 8.70 -4.17 5.27
C VAL A 229 8.26 -3.68 6.64
N ILE A 230 7.75 -2.46 6.72
CA ILE A 230 7.14 -1.88 7.92
C ILE A 230 5.64 -1.72 7.65
N SER A 231 4.86 -2.63 8.22
CA SER A 231 3.41 -2.60 8.17
C SER A 231 2.87 -1.76 9.33
N VAL A 232 2.16 -0.67 9.05
CA VAL A 232 1.55 0.22 10.05
C VAL A 232 0.04 -0.01 10.08
N GLY A 233 -0.48 -0.63 11.14
CA GLY A 233 -1.90 -1.02 11.20
C GLY A 233 -2.35 -1.89 10.02
N GLY A 234 -1.42 -2.65 9.44
CA GLY A 234 -1.63 -3.24 8.13
C GLY A 234 -2.60 -4.41 8.12
N VAL A 235 -3.47 -4.43 7.12
CA VAL A 235 -4.33 -5.57 6.80
C VAL A 235 -3.70 -6.30 5.62
N PHE A 236 -3.43 -7.59 5.78
CA PHE A 236 -2.77 -8.41 4.75
C PHE A 236 -3.03 -9.89 4.97
N ALA A 237 -2.84 -10.69 3.92
CA ALA A 237 -3.11 -12.12 3.91
C ALA A 237 -2.07 -12.96 4.64
N GLY A 238 -0.80 -12.56 4.64
CA GLY A 238 0.26 -13.34 5.29
C GLY A 238 0.87 -14.46 4.44
N SER A 239 0.54 -14.47 3.14
CA SER A 239 1.14 -15.35 2.12
C SER A 239 2.30 -14.66 1.41
N ASP A 240 2.08 -13.45 0.89
CA ASP A 240 3.03 -12.74 0.03
C ASP A 240 4.13 -12.04 0.82
N GLY A 241 5.32 -11.92 0.23
CA GLY A 241 6.45 -11.15 0.76
C GLY A 241 7.21 -11.80 1.93
N PHE A 242 6.57 -12.66 2.73
CA PHE A 242 7.17 -13.25 3.94
C PHE A 242 8.39 -14.14 3.71
N ASN A 243 8.59 -14.66 2.49
CA ASN A 243 9.77 -15.45 2.14
C ASN A 243 10.83 -14.64 1.37
N ALA A 244 10.55 -13.38 1.04
CA ALA A 244 11.41 -12.53 0.21
C ALA A 244 11.87 -11.26 0.93
N ALA A 245 11.16 -10.81 1.97
CA ALA A 245 11.65 -9.74 2.83
C ALA A 245 12.70 -10.30 3.81
N ASP A 246 13.77 -9.54 4.04
CA ASP A 246 14.75 -9.84 5.08
C ASP A 246 14.15 -9.71 6.49
N HIS A 247 13.23 -8.74 6.67
CA HIS A 247 12.49 -8.58 7.91
C HIS A 247 11.17 -7.86 7.69
N ILE A 248 10.15 -8.25 8.44
CA ILE A 248 8.85 -7.59 8.45
C ILE A 248 8.53 -7.12 9.88
N TYR A 249 8.39 -5.81 10.05
CA TYR A 249 7.91 -5.19 11.28
C TYR A 249 6.44 -4.86 11.12
N HIS A 250 5.61 -5.26 12.07
CA HIS A 250 4.19 -4.93 12.09
C HIS A 250 3.85 -4.10 13.32
N LEU A 251 3.57 -2.82 13.08
CA LEU A 251 3.19 -1.85 14.08
C LEU A 251 1.68 -1.95 14.34
N HIS A 252 1.33 -2.19 15.59
CA HIS A 252 -0.02 -2.42 16.06
C HIS A 252 -0.42 -1.44 17.18
N GLY A 253 -1.52 -0.74 16.98
CA GLY A 253 -2.17 0.11 17.96
C GLY A 253 -3.22 -0.66 18.79
N ARG A 254 -3.23 -0.47 20.11
CA ARG A 254 -4.17 -1.18 21.02
C ARG A 254 -5.65 -0.85 20.79
N ARG A 255 -5.97 0.19 20.02
CA ARG A 255 -7.35 0.58 19.67
C ARG A 255 -7.64 0.40 18.17
N ASP A 256 -6.72 -0.20 17.43
CA ASP A 256 -6.93 -0.58 16.04
C ASP A 256 -7.55 -1.98 15.97
N TRP A 257 -8.87 -2.03 15.79
CA TRP A 257 -9.61 -3.28 15.60
C TRP A 257 -9.67 -3.74 14.14
N ILE A 258 -9.28 -2.87 13.19
CA ILE A 258 -9.35 -3.18 11.75
C ILE A 258 -8.25 -4.16 11.36
N GLU A 259 -7.06 -4.03 11.94
CA GLU A 259 -5.96 -4.97 11.75
C GLU A 259 -6.35 -6.42 12.12
N ASP A 260 -7.15 -6.59 13.18
CA ASP A 260 -7.63 -7.90 13.62
C ASP A 260 -8.52 -8.61 12.58
N ILE A 261 -9.17 -7.86 11.68
CA ILE A 261 -9.95 -8.44 10.57
C ILE A 261 -9.05 -9.34 9.73
N GLY A 262 -7.81 -8.93 9.44
CA GLY A 262 -6.87 -9.73 8.67
C GLY A 262 -6.54 -11.06 9.34
N LYS A 263 -6.38 -11.06 10.67
CA LYS A 263 -6.14 -12.28 11.45
C LYS A 263 -7.32 -13.25 11.40
N ILE A 264 -8.54 -12.75 11.24
CA ILE A 264 -9.77 -13.57 11.18
C ILE A 264 -9.98 -14.11 9.77
N VAL A 265 -9.93 -13.23 8.77
CA VAL A 265 -10.34 -13.54 7.40
C VAL A 265 -9.32 -14.39 6.65
N PHE A 266 -8.02 -14.23 6.94
CA PHE A 266 -6.98 -14.91 6.18
C PHE A 266 -6.43 -16.14 6.90
N PRO A 267 -6.70 -17.37 6.41
CA PRO A 267 -6.30 -18.60 7.10
C PRO A 267 -4.80 -18.73 7.30
N SER A 268 -3.98 -18.14 6.42
CA SER A 268 -2.53 -18.07 6.55
C SER A 268 -2.09 -17.37 7.84
N ARG A 269 -2.89 -16.47 8.41
CA ARG A 269 -2.55 -15.76 9.66
C ARG A 269 -2.94 -16.51 10.91
N TRP A 270 -3.71 -17.59 10.80
CA TRP A 270 -4.13 -18.39 11.94
C TRP A 270 -2.95 -19.12 12.56
N LEU A 271 -2.88 -19.14 13.89
CA LEU A 271 -1.74 -19.72 14.64
C LEU A 271 -1.53 -21.21 14.35
N TRP A 272 -2.59 -21.94 14.01
CA TRP A 272 -2.51 -23.37 13.69
C TRP A 272 -2.19 -23.65 12.22
N THR A 273 -2.16 -22.64 11.35
CA THR A 273 -1.68 -22.77 9.97
C THR A 273 -0.15 -22.69 9.98
N VAL A 274 0.48 -23.62 10.69
CA VAL A 274 1.90 -23.58 11.05
C VAL A 274 2.81 -23.53 9.82
N GLY A 275 2.38 -24.08 8.68
CA GLY A 275 3.11 -24.03 7.41
C GLY A 275 2.95 -22.75 6.60
N SER A 276 2.17 -21.77 7.05
CA SER A 276 2.01 -20.52 6.29
C SER A 276 3.27 -19.66 6.33
N PRO A 277 3.56 -18.86 5.28
CA PRO A 277 4.73 -17.99 5.23
C PRO A 277 4.89 -17.08 6.46
N ILE A 278 3.82 -16.40 6.88
CA ILE A 278 3.85 -15.57 8.11
C ILE A 278 4.20 -16.35 9.39
N ASN A 279 3.69 -17.58 9.56
CA ASN A 279 4.01 -18.39 10.74
C ASN A 279 5.41 -19.01 10.67
N GLN A 280 5.95 -19.22 9.46
CA GLN A 280 7.35 -19.58 9.26
C GLN A 280 8.26 -18.41 9.64
N ALA A 281 8.04 -17.23 9.06
CA ALA A 281 8.80 -16.01 9.35
C ALA A 281 8.78 -15.67 10.85
N ARG A 282 7.63 -15.80 11.52
CA ARG A 282 7.55 -15.60 12.98
C ARG A 282 8.45 -16.55 13.77
N ARG A 283 8.59 -17.80 13.34
CA ARG A 283 9.46 -18.78 14.02
C ARG A 283 10.93 -18.58 13.71
N GLN A 284 11.24 -18.10 12.52
CA GLN A 284 12.60 -17.78 12.09
C GLN A 284 13.12 -16.48 12.73
N GLY A 285 12.21 -15.61 13.17
CA GLY A 285 12.54 -14.31 13.77
C GLY A 285 12.42 -13.15 12.79
N ASP A 286 12.04 -13.41 11.54
CA ASP A 286 11.98 -12.45 10.43
C ASP A 286 10.66 -11.66 10.42
N TYR A 287 9.75 -11.92 11.36
CA TYR A 287 8.51 -11.16 11.58
C TYR A 287 8.35 -10.72 13.04
N THR A 288 8.32 -9.42 13.27
CA THR A 288 8.22 -8.81 14.60
C THR A 288 6.99 -7.92 14.72
N VAL A 289 6.20 -8.10 15.78
CA VAL A 289 5.07 -7.20 16.11
C VAL A 289 5.50 -6.18 17.14
N VAL A 290 5.28 -4.89 16.86
CA VAL A 290 5.63 -3.76 17.72
C VAL A 290 4.36 -3.04 18.13
N THR A 291 4.11 -2.87 19.43
CA THR A 291 2.93 -2.15 19.91
C THR A 291 3.22 -0.66 20.04
N THR A 292 2.57 0.17 19.23
CA THR A 292 2.87 1.61 19.14
C THR A 292 2.13 2.47 20.18
N GLY A 293 1.27 1.86 20.98
CA GLY A 293 0.50 2.54 22.02
C GLY A 293 -1.00 2.50 21.77
N SER A 294 -1.70 3.60 22.05
CA SER A 294 -3.16 3.68 21.93
C SER A 294 -3.64 4.14 20.55
N HIS A 295 -2.88 3.93 19.48
CA HIS A 295 -3.33 4.29 18.13
C HIS A 295 -4.65 3.58 17.77
N GLU A 296 -5.52 4.35 17.13
CA GLU A 296 -6.67 3.83 16.35
C GLU A 296 -6.20 3.49 14.93
N HIS A 297 -7.06 2.94 14.08
CA HIS A 297 -6.66 2.61 12.71
C HIS A 297 -6.40 3.87 11.87
N ASP A 298 -7.34 4.82 11.92
CA ASP A 298 -7.35 6.04 11.12
C ASP A 298 -7.83 7.27 11.92
N GLY A 299 -7.94 8.40 11.23
CA GLY A 299 -8.43 9.66 11.79
C GLY A 299 -7.42 10.34 12.72
N ALA A 300 -7.90 11.34 13.47
CA ALA A 300 -7.06 12.21 14.28
C ALA A 300 -6.30 11.50 15.41
N ARG A 301 -6.70 10.27 15.78
CA ARG A 301 -6.02 9.40 16.76
C ARG A 301 -5.41 8.13 16.13
N GLY A 302 -5.41 8.04 14.79
CA GLY A 302 -4.78 6.97 14.03
C GLY A 302 -3.26 7.05 14.04
N TYR A 303 -2.57 6.14 13.33
CA TYR A 303 -1.10 6.10 13.25
C TYR A 303 -0.48 7.42 12.77
N PHE A 304 -1.16 8.14 11.89
CA PHE A 304 -0.73 9.44 11.37
C PHE A 304 -1.60 10.58 11.93
N GLY A 305 -2.29 10.35 13.05
CA GLY A 305 -3.15 11.33 13.67
C GLY A 305 -2.38 12.49 14.32
N GLU A 306 -2.87 13.70 14.14
CA GLU A 306 -2.24 14.92 14.68
C GLU A 306 -2.74 15.29 16.09
N ASN A 307 -3.72 14.56 16.66
CA ASN A 307 -4.09 14.80 18.06
C ASN A 307 -2.96 14.40 19.00
N LEU A 308 -2.94 15.07 20.16
CA LEU A 308 -2.04 14.69 21.25
C LEU A 308 -2.43 13.33 21.82
N ALA A 309 -1.44 12.45 21.87
CA ALA A 309 -1.44 11.23 22.65
C ALA A 309 -1.00 11.51 24.11
N ALA A 310 -0.90 10.44 24.91
CA ALA A 310 -0.41 10.58 26.28
C ALA A 310 1.03 11.14 26.28
N LYS A 311 1.34 12.02 27.24
CA LYS A 311 2.62 12.75 27.39
C LYS A 311 2.83 13.95 26.44
N GLY A 312 1.79 14.43 25.76
CA GLY A 312 1.84 15.71 25.05
C GLY A 312 2.57 15.68 23.69
N VAL A 313 2.82 14.49 23.15
CA VAL A 313 3.27 14.28 21.76
C VAL A 313 2.08 13.84 20.90
N THR A 314 2.10 14.12 19.60
CA THR A 314 1.07 13.68 18.66
C THR A 314 1.12 12.16 18.40
N TYR A 315 0.04 11.56 17.90
CA TYR A 315 0.05 10.14 17.51
C TYR A 315 1.05 9.86 16.38
N VAL A 316 1.18 10.77 15.41
CA VAL A 316 2.17 10.66 14.34
C VAL A 316 3.60 10.69 14.87
N GLU A 317 3.91 11.53 15.86
CA GLU A 317 5.24 11.55 16.49
C GLU A 317 5.55 10.24 17.21
N LEU A 318 4.57 9.62 17.87
CA LEU A 318 4.76 8.28 18.44
C LEU A 318 5.10 7.25 17.35
N THR A 319 4.40 7.28 16.22
CA THR A 319 4.69 6.38 15.10
C THR A 319 6.10 6.60 14.54
N VAL A 320 6.52 7.86 14.37
CA VAL A 320 7.91 8.18 13.99
C VAL A 320 8.90 7.62 15.02
N GLN A 321 8.65 7.80 16.31
CA GLN A 321 9.55 7.33 17.37
C GLN A 321 9.71 5.81 17.35
N GLU A 322 8.61 5.06 17.21
CA GLU A 322 8.62 3.60 17.15
C GLU A 322 9.35 3.11 15.90
N VAL A 323 9.08 3.70 14.74
CA VAL A 323 9.75 3.35 13.48
C VAL A 323 11.25 3.65 13.55
N ASN A 324 11.64 4.81 14.08
CA ASN A 324 13.03 5.22 14.23
C ASN A 324 13.84 4.34 15.22
N GLN A 325 13.17 3.65 16.15
CA GLN A 325 13.81 2.73 17.09
C GLN A 325 14.05 1.34 16.52
N LEU A 326 13.45 1.00 15.37
CA LEU A 326 13.66 -0.30 14.74
C LEU A 326 15.13 -0.46 14.31
N PRO A 327 15.71 -1.67 14.37
CA PRO A 327 17.09 -1.93 13.96
C PRO A 327 17.24 -1.98 12.42
N VAL A 328 16.52 -1.12 11.71
CA VAL A 328 16.47 -1.01 10.25
C VAL A 328 17.32 0.15 9.75
N TRP A 329 17.77 1.03 10.63
CA TRP A 329 18.51 2.24 10.26
C TRP A 329 20.02 2.08 10.34
N SER A 330 20.49 1.01 10.98
CA SER A 330 21.91 0.70 11.03
C SER A 330 22.40 0.23 9.66
N VAL A 331 23.53 0.76 9.22
CA VAL A 331 24.29 0.23 8.08
C VAL A 331 24.87 -1.09 8.55
N GLN A 332 24.45 -2.22 7.96
CA GLN A 332 25.19 -3.47 8.14
C GLN A 332 26.59 -3.23 7.56
N LYS A 333 27.60 -3.31 8.43
CA LYS A 333 29.00 -3.13 8.07
C LYS A 333 29.54 -4.32 7.31
#